data_AF-A0A967ELX4-F1
#
_entry.id   AF-A0A967ELX4-F1
#
_cell.length_a   1.000
_cell.length_b   1.000
_cell.length_c   1.000
_cell.angle_alpha   90.00
_cell.angle_beta   90.00
_cell.angle_gamma   90.00
#
_symmetry.space_group_name_H-M   'P 1'
#
loop_
_entity.id
_entity.type
_entity.pdbx_description
1 polymer ?
#
loop_
_entity_poly.entity_id
_entity_poly.type
_entity_poly.pdbx_seq_one_letter_code
_entity_poly.pdbx_strand_id
1 'polypeptide(L)'
;MTPQRKYCPYCKSKISRKRIENRIRDYCRTCNTIFYDNPLPVVSAVVPNKKREILLVLRDRDPYAGQWCLPSGFVELNESVEKAVIRELKEETGIKGKVLRLLDTNSRYNEIYGDLIWVTFEVKKSSGKVIAGDDARDAKYFPISDLPKLPFHANRRAVKRFKKNHRDLWHMEDSFKNLSSKQGKPKLDLPTDSLYKIISKDSQLITENWVSEVCSHKSTTKYGKYSRDILYERAYQVISQFSDWMTTPMGQKKHIWDYYTKVGQQRYEQGFKLSEVLSALSLTRKHIFAHVLAKRNVWKKSIAMYQVLEFMWQVNYFFDKANYYVTYGFENSTNSLVK
;
A
#
# COMPACT_ATOMS: atom_id res chain seq x y z
N MET A 1 8.08 -41.22 -6.05
CA MET A 1 7.53 -41.97 -7.22
C MET A 1 6.12 -42.41 -6.87
N THR A 2 5.13 -42.17 -7.73
CA THR A 2 3.77 -42.69 -7.52
C THR A 2 3.82 -44.23 -7.48
N PRO A 3 3.29 -44.90 -6.46
CA PRO A 3 3.35 -46.36 -6.35
C PRO A 3 2.69 -47.00 -7.58
N GLN A 4 3.40 -47.92 -8.23
CA GLN A 4 2.86 -48.60 -9.41
C GLN A 4 1.75 -49.57 -9.01
N ARG A 5 0.54 -49.39 -9.55
CA ARG A 5 -0.59 -50.28 -9.29
C ARG A 5 -0.41 -51.58 -10.07
N LYS A 6 -0.20 -52.70 -9.35
CA LYS A 6 -0.05 -54.03 -9.98
C LYS A 6 -1.39 -54.70 -10.30
N TYR A 7 -2.40 -54.47 -9.46
CA TYR A 7 -3.72 -55.10 -9.55
C TYR A 7 -4.85 -54.07 -9.39
N CYS A 8 -5.98 -54.33 -10.06
CA CYS A 8 -7.18 -53.49 -9.99
C CYS A 8 -7.86 -53.65 -8.63
N PRO A 9 -8.10 -52.56 -7.86
CA PRO A 9 -8.81 -52.64 -6.59
C PRO A 9 -10.27 -53.09 -6.72
N TYR A 10 -10.89 -52.94 -7.90
CA TYR A 10 -12.30 -53.30 -8.13
C TYR A 10 -12.49 -54.77 -8.50
N CYS A 11 -11.66 -55.30 -9.41
CA CYS A 11 -11.86 -56.65 -9.98
C CYS A 11 -10.67 -57.60 -9.79
N LYS A 12 -9.60 -57.17 -9.09
CA LYS A 12 -8.39 -57.96 -8.79
C LYS A 12 -7.54 -58.37 -10.00
N SER A 13 -7.94 -58.05 -11.23
CA SER A 13 -7.16 -58.30 -12.45
C SER A 13 -5.86 -57.49 -12.50
N LYS A 14 -4.86 -57.97 -13.25
CA LYS A 14 -3.62 -57.22 -13.51
C LYS A 14 -3.92 -55.91 -14.26
N ILE A 15 -3.28 -54.83 -13.84
CA ILE A 15 -3.36 -53.52 -14.52
C ILE A 15 -2.40 -53.49 -15.70
N SER A 16 -2.81 -52.85 -16.78
CA SER A 16 -1.99 -52.58 -17.97
C SER A 16 -1.87 -51.07 -18.18
N ARG A 17 -0.92 -50.64 -19.02
CA ARG A 17 -0.83 -49.23 -19.43
C ARG A 17 -1.49 -49.05 -20.80
N LYS A 18 -2.38 -48.05 -20.92
CA LYS A 18 -3.07 -47.68 -22.16
C LYS A 18 -2.87 -46.20 -22.45
N ARG A 19 -2.67 -45.84 -23.73
CA ARG A 19 -2.66 -44.44 -24.16
C ARG A 19 -4.09 -43.94 -24.22
N ILE A 20 -4.43 -43.00 -23.36
CA ILE A 20 -5.76 -42.39 -23.24
C ILE A 20 -5.53 -40.88 -23.19
N GLU A 21 -6.19 -40.13 -24.08
CA GLU A 21 -6.09 -38.66 -24.13
C GLU A 21 -4.62 -38.16 -24.15
N ASN A 22 -3.79 -38.76 -25.01
CA ASN A 22 -2.36 -38.44 -25.14
C ASN A 22 -1.49 -38.67 -23.89
N ARG A 23 -1.98 -39.34 -22.85
CA ARG A 23 -1.17 -39.77 -21.70
C ARG A 23 -1.18 -41.28 -21.54
N ILE A 24 -0.07 -41.82 -21.05
CA ILE A 24 -0.01 -43.22 -20.63
C ILE A 24 -0.62 -43.30 -19.24
N ARG A 25 -1.68 -44.09 -19.08
CA ARG A 25 -2.39 -44.25 -17.82
C ARG A 25 -2.50 -45.72 -17.44
N ASP A 26 -2.58 -45.96 -16.14
CA ASP A 26 -2.97 -47.25 -15.59
C ASP A 26 -4.43 -47.55 -15.98
N TYR A 27 -4.66 -48.73 -16.56
CA TYR A 27 -5.93 -49.15 -17.13
C TYR A 27 -6.19 -50.64 -16.89
N CYS A 28 -7.37 -50.95 -16.35
CA CYS A 28 -7.84 -52.32 -16.20
C CYS A 28 -8.56 -52.79 -17.46
N ARG A 29 -8.08 -53.87 -18.09
CA ARG A 29 -8.71 -54.44 -19.30
C ARG A 29 -9.99 -55.24 -19.02
N THR A 30 -10.19 -55.69 -17.78
CA THR A 30 -11.34 -56.53 -17.42
C THR A 30 -12.59 -55.68 -17.13
N CYS A 31 -12.46 -54.64 -16.31
CA CYS A 31 -13.58 -53.78 -15.93
C CYS A 31 -13.55 -52.40 -16.58
N ASN A 32 -12.63 -52.17 -17.54
CA ASN A 32 -12.46 -50.92 -18.29
C ASN A 32 -12.18 -49.66 -17.44
N THR A 33 -11.78 -49.82 -16.17
CA THR A 33 -11.47 -48.69 -15.28
C THR A 33 -10.16 -48.00 -15.68
N ILE A 34 -10.18 -46.67 -15.72
CA ILE A 34 -9.02 -45.80 -15.94
C ILE A 34 -8.60 -45.21 -14.58
N PHE A 35 -7.32 -45.33 -14.23
CA PHE A 35 -6.78 -44.73 -13.01
C PHE A 35 -6.07 -43.42 -13.33
N TYR A 36 -6.43 -42.38 -12.58
CA TYR A 36 -5.84 -41.06 -12.69
C TYR A 36 -4.93 -40.80 -11.48
N ASP A 37 -3.69 -40.40 -11.75
CA ASP A 37 -2.80 -39.86 -10.75
C ASP A 37 -2.93 -38.34 -10.76
N ASN A 38 -3.55 -37.82 -9.70
CA ASN A 38 -3.75 -36.39 -9.51
C ASN A 38 -2.77 -35.85 -8.48
N PRO A 39 -2.32 -34.59 -8.61
CA PRO A 39 -1.51 -33.94 -7.59
C PRO A 39 -2.23 -33.93 -6.23
N LEU A 40 -1.47 -34.07 -5.14
CA LEU A 40 -2.05 -34.02 -3.80
C LEU A 40 -2.34 -32.57 -3.39
N PRO A 41 -3.56 -32.28 -2.91
CA PRO A 41 -3.94 -30.95 -2.44
C PRO A 41 -3.37 -30.66 -1.04
N VAL A 42 -2.73 -29.50 -0.91
CA VAL A 42 -2.19 -28.98 0.36
C VAL A 42 -2.76 -27.59 0.58
N VAL A 43 -3.13 -27.26 1.80
CA VAL A 43 -3.62 -25.94 2.19
C VAL A 43 -2.63 -25.22 3.09
N SER A 44 -2.67 -23.89 3.09
CA SER A 44 -1.90 -23.07 4.06
C SER A 44 -2.68 -21.86 4.52
N ALA A 45 -2.40 -21.42 5.75
CA ALA A 45 -2.99 -20.22 6.32
C ALA A 45 -1.96 -19.09 6.47
N VAL A 46 -2.27 -17.91 5.95
CA VAL A 46 -1.65 -16.66 6.42
C VAL A 46 -2.60 -16.02 7.42
N VAL A 47 -2.18 -15.99 8.68
CA VAL A 47 -2.97 -15.43 9.79
C VAL A 47 -2.30 -14.15 10.29
N PRO A 48 -2.71 -12.96 9.84
CA PRO A 48 -2.15 -11.72 10.34
C PRO A 48 -2.76 -11.29 11.68
N ASN A 49 -2.04 -10.46 12.41
CA ASN A 49 -2.56 -9.73 13.57
C ASN A 49 -2.51 -8.20 13.36
N LYS A 50 -3.00 -7.43 14.35
CA LYS A 50 -3.02 -5.96 14.29
C LYS A 50 -1.63 -5.31 14.31
N LYS A 51 -0.58 -6.04 14.68
CA LYS A 51 0.82 -5.57 14.75
C LYS A 51 1.60 -5.80 13.44
N ARG A 52 0.93 -6.19 12.35
CA ARG A 52 1.56 -6.58 11.07
C ARG A 52 2.53 -7.76 11.22
N GLU A 53 2.17 -8.69 12.08
CA GLU A 53 2.86 -9.96 12.23
C GLU A 53 2.01 -11.07 11.60
N ILE A 54 2.64 -12.15 11.16
CA ILE A 54 1.97 -13.37 10.69
C ILE A 54 2.34 -14.56 11.57
N LEU A 55 1.37 -15.45 11.79
CA LEU A 55 1.57 -16.67 12.53
C LEU A 55 2.38 -17.68 11.71
N LEU A 56 3.43 -18.23 12.30
CA LEU A 56 4.21 -19.33 11.77
C LEU A 56 4.23 -20.48 12.78
N VAL A 57 4.49 -21.68 12.27
CA VAL A 57 4.73 -22.91 13.04
C VAL A 57 6.12 -23.44 12.77
N LEU A 58 6.75 -24.00 13.79
CA LEU A 58 8.04 -24.68 13.71
C LEU A 58 7.80 -26.16 13.49
N ARG A 59 8.20 -26.69 12.34
CA ARG A 59 7.98 -28.10 12.00
C ARG A 59 8.77 -29.02 12.92
N ASP A 60 8.15 -30.07 13.44
CA ASP A 60 8.82 -31.11 14.22
C ASP A 60 9.25 -32.32 13.36
N ARG A 61 8.72 -32.45 12.14
CA ARG A 61 8.94 -33.59 11.24
C ARG A 61 9.53 -33.21 9.88
N ASP A 62 10.21 -34.19 9.27
CA ASP A 62 10.71 -34.07 7.90
C ASP A 62 9.59 -34.03 6.85
N PRO A 63 9.83 -33.40 5.69
CA PRO A 63 11.01 -32.60 5.37
C PRO A 63 11.04 -31.26 6.12
N TYR A 64 12.24 -30.68 6.28
CA TYR A 64 12.45 -29.36 6.88
C TYR A 64 12.10 -29.27 8.37
N ALA A 65 12.34 -30.34 9.14
CA ALA A 65 12.26 -30.29 10.60
C ALA A 65 13.12 -29.13 11.15
N GLY A 66 12.62 -28.43 12.17
CA GLY A 66 13.30 -27.27 12.77
C GLY A 66 13.21 -25.98 11.95
N GLN A 67 12.43 -25.94 10.86
CA GLN A 67 12.21 -24.72 10.08
C GLN A 67 10.80 -24.15 10.26
N TRP A 68 10.70 -22.82 10.25
CA TRP A 68 9.44 -22.09 10.37
C TRP A 68 8.69 -22.05 9.03
N CYS A 69 7.40 -22.37 9.06
CA CYS A 69 6.53 -22.31 7.89
C CYS A 69 5.14 -21.75 8.24
N LEU A 70 4.32 -21.47 7.22
CA LEU A 70 2.89 -21.21 7.43
C LEU A 70 2.23 -22.49 7.96
N PRO A 71 1.20 -22.37 8.83
CA PRO A 71 0.36 -23.50 9.18
C PRO A 71 -0.20 -24.15 7.90
N SER A 72 0.04 -25.44 7.71
CA SER A 72 -0.22 -26.13 6.43
C SER A 72 -0.43 -27.63 6.60
N GLY A 73 -1.35 -28.20 5.83
CA GLY A 73 -1.55 -29.65 5.80
C GLY A 73 -2.34 -30.12 4.58
N PHE A 74 -2.56 -31.43 4.50
CA PHE A 74 -3.24 -32.04 3.36
C PHE A 74 -4.75 -31.86 3.47
N VAL A 75 -5.42 -31.80 2.31
CA VAL A 75 -6.88 -31.86 2.28
C VAL A 75 -7.30 -33.32 2.35
N GLU A 76 -8.17 -33.64 3.31
CA GLU A 76 -8.74 -34.96 3.46
C GLU A 76 -9.95 -35.19 2.55
N LEU A 77 -10.36 -36.47 2.43
CA LEU A 77 -11.57 -36.81 1.69
C LEU A 77 -12.80 -36.24 2.41
N ASN A 78 -13.77 -35.78 1.62
CA ASN A 78 -15.06 -35.24 2.09
C ASN A 78 -14.99 -33.90 2.84
N GLU A 79 -13.87 -33.18 2.78
CA GLU A 79 -13.79 -31.78 3.22
C GLU A 79 -13.51 -30.81 2.07
N SER A 80 -13.86 -29.54 2.27
CA SER A 80 -13.47 -28.46 1.34
C SER A 80 -12.10 -27.91 1.73
N VAL A 81 -11.42 -27.25 0.79
CA VAL A 81 -10.13 -26.59 1.05
C VAL A 81 -10.23 -25.53 2.16
N GLU A 82 -11.37 -24.87 2.31
CA GLU A 82 -11.64 -23.92 3.41
C GLU A 82 -11.83 -24.63 4.76
N LYS A 83 -12.45 -25.81 4.77
CA LYS A 83 -12.58 -26.61 6.01
C LYS A 83 -11.21 -27.15 6.43
N ALA A 84 -10.45 -27.69 5.47
CA ALA A 84 -9.10 -28.20 5.69
C ALA A 84 -8.20 -27.13 6.32
N VAL A 85 -8.13 -25.92 5.74
CA VAL A 85 -7.22 -24.88 6.26
C VAL A 85 -7.58 -24.42 7.67
N ILE A 86 -8.87 -24.44 8.04
CA ILE A 86 -9.31 -24.09 9.40
C ILE A 86 -9.06 -25.23 10.39
N ARG A 87 -9.20 -26.49 9.96
CA ARG A 87 -8.86 -27.68 10.73
C ARG A 87 -7.36 -27.69 11.05
N GLU A 88 -6.51 -27.64 10.02
CA GLU A 88 -5.05 -27.62 10.12
C GLU A 88 -4.55 -26.47 11.00
N LEU A 89 -5.08 -25.25 10.78
CA LEU A 89 -4.72 -24.10 11.61
C LEU A 89 -5.02 -24.35 13.10
N LYS A 90 -6.16 -24.98 13.41
CA LYS A 90 -6.55 -25.27 14.79
C LYS A 90 -5.67 -26.36 15.40
N GLU A 91 -5.35 -27.41 14.63
CA GLU A 91 -4.53 -28.54 15.06
C GLU A 91 -3.09 -28.10 15.36
N GLU A 92 -2.46 -27.34 14.46
CA GLU A 92 -1.05 -26.94 14.62
C GLU A 92 -0.84 -25.75 15.58
N THR A 93 -1.86 -24.92 15.82
CA THR A 93 -1.67 -23.64 16.53
C THR A 93 -2.68 -23.31 17.63
N GLY A 94 -3.73 -24.13 17.79
CA GLY A 94 -4.84 -23.84 18.72
C GLY A 94 -5.72 -22.65 18.31
N ILE A 95 -5.45 -22.02 17.16
CA ILE A 95 -6.17 -20.84 16.69
C ILE A 95 -7.43 -21.24 15.92
N LYS A 96 -8.54 -20.59 16.26
CA LYS A 96 -9.77 -20.62 15.45
C LYS A 96 -9.83 -19.37 14.59
N GLY A 97 -10.28 -19.52 13.35
CA GLY A 97 -10.36 -18.43 12.41
C GLY A 97 -11.47 -18.56 11.40
N LYS A 98 -11.61 -17.54 10.56
CA LYS A 98 -12.51 -17.52 9.40
C LYS A 98 -11.69 -17.17 8.16
N VAL A 99 -11.84 -17.94 7.09
CA VAL A 99 -11.26 -17.63 5.78
C VAL A 99 -11.79 -16.29 5.30
N LEU A 100 -10.89 -15.36 4.97
CA LEU A 100 -11.23 -14.06 4.39
C LEU A 100 -11.25 -14.14 2.87
N ARG A 101 -10.22 -14.74 2.28
CA ARG A 101 -10.06 -14.86 0.83
C ARG A 101 -9.01 -15.92 0.47
N LEU A 102 -9.12 -16.44 -0.74
CA LEU A 102 -8.03 -17.13 -1.42
C LEU A 102 -6.89 -16.14 -1.70
N LEU A 103 -5.67 -16.50 -1.31
CA LEU A 103 -4.50 -15.63 -1.43
C LEU A 103 -3.58 -16.02 -2.58
N ASP A 104 -3.32 -17.31 -2.75
CA ASP A 104 -2.49 -17.85 -3.84
C ASP A 104 -2.86 -19.31 -4.14
N THR A 105 -2.60 -19.72 -5.37
CA THR A 105 -2.57 -21.13 -5.77
C THR A 105 -1.30 -21.42 -6.55
N ASN A 106 -0.73 -22.61 -6.36
CA ASN A 106 0.41 -23.05 -7.15
C ASN A 106 0.50 -24.57 -7.18
N SER A 107 1.03 -25.12 -8.27
CA SER A 107 1.48 -26.50 -8.31
C SER A 107 3.00 -26.56 -8.33
N ARG A 108 3.58 -27.62 -7.77
CA ARG A 108 5.00 -27.92 -7.90
C ARG A 108 5.28 -29.39 -7.59
N TYR A 109 6.20 -29.98 -8.34
CA TYR A 109 6.76 -31.27 -8.01
C TYR A 109 7.59 -31.21 -6.72
N ASN A 110 7.38 -32.18 -5.85
CA ASN A 110 8.11 -32.43 -4.63
C ASN A 110 8.70 -33.85 -4.71
N GLU A 111 9.95 -34.03 -4.28
CA GLU A 111 10.66 -35.31 -4.41
C GLU A 111 10.03 -36.43 -3.55
N ILE A 112 9.42 -36.07 -2.42
CA ILE A 112 8.81 -36.99 -1.47
C ILE A 112 7.39 -37.34 -1.91
N TYR A 113 6.55 -36.31 -2.13
CA TYR A 113 5.11 -36.48 -2.35
C TYR A 113 4.68 -36.45 -3.83
N GLY A 114 5.61 -36.20 -4.76
CA GLY A 114 5.29 -36.01 -6.17
C GLY A 114 4.67 -34.64 -6.44
N ASP A 115 3.74 -34.56 -7.40
CA ASP A 115 3.06 -33.31 -7.72
C ASP A 115 2.13 -32.86 -6.59
N LEU A 116 2.31 -31.63 -6.11
CA LEU A 116 1.45 -30.99 -5.12
C LEU A 116 0.71 -29.80 -5.73
N ILE A 117 -0.52 -29.57 -5.31
CA ILE A 117 -1.25 -28.31 -5.53
C ILE A 117 -1.46 -27.65 -4.17
N TRP A 118 -0.89 -26.46 -4.00
CA TRP A 118 -1.03 -25.63 -2.81
C TRP A 118 -2.13 -24.59 -3.01
N VAL A 119 -2.99 -24.48 -2.01
CA VAL A 119 -4.07 -23.49 -1.92
C VAL A 119 -3.89 -22.71 -0.63
N THR A 120 -3.45 -21.46 -0.72
CA THR A 120 -3.18 -20.64 0.47
C THR A 120 -4.29 -19.63 0.68
N PHE A 121 -4.78 -19.54 1.91
CA PHE A 121 -5.82 -18.60 2.33
C PHE A 121 -5.28 -17.53 3.28
N GLU A 122 -5.88 -16.36 3.22
CA GLU A 122 -5.79 -15.39 4.31
C GLU A 122 -6.90 -15.68 5.32
N VAL A 123 -6.54 -15.85 6.59
CA VAL A 123 -7.47 -16.24 7.65
C VAL A 123 -7.46 -15.19 8.75
N LYS A 124 -8.65 -14.70 9.11
CA LYS A 124 -8.82 -13.82 10.27
C LYS A 124 -8.98 -14.67 11.53
N LYS A 125 -8.09 -14.48 12.49
CA LYS A 125 -8.23 -15.06 13.84
C LYS A 125 -9.55 -14.59 14.47
N SER A 126 -10.35 -15.54 14.97
CA SER A 126 -11.59 -15.29 15.71
C SER A 126 -11.40 -15.50 17.21
N SER A 127 -10.70 -16.57 17.61
CA SER A 127 -10.39 -16.88 19.01
C SER A 127 -9.19 -17.84 19.13
N GLY A 128 -8.88 -18.29 20.34
CA GLY A 128 -7.77 -19.22 20.62
C GLY A 128 -6.50 -18.52 21.10
N LYS A 129 -5.72 -19.24 21.90
CA LYS A 129 -4.36 -18.87 22.29
C LYS A 129 -3.39 -19.59 21.35
N VAL A 130 -2.30 -18.94 20.98
CA VAL A 130 -1.28 -19.56 20.14
C VAL A 130 -0.56 -20.59 21.00
N ILE A 131 -0.76 -21.86 20.68
CA ILE A 131 -0.13 -23.00 21.36
C ILE A 131 0.19 -24.00 20.25
N ALA A 132 1.44 -24.45 20.18
CA ALA A 132 1.81 -25.46 19.20
C ALA A 132 1.09 -26.78 19.48
N GLY A 133 0.67 -27.46 18.43
CA GLY A 133 0.01 -28.77 18.51
C GLY A 133 0.46 -29.69 17.38
N ASP A 134 -0.01 -30.94 17.44
CA ASP A 134 0.30 -32.03 16.51
C ASP A 134 1.76 -32.05 16.02
N ASP A 135 2.01 -31.68 14.76
CA ASP A 135 3.32 -31.73 14.11
C ASP A 135 4.14 -30.44 14.24
N ALA A 136 3.68 -29.48 15.04
CA ALA A 136 4.36 -28.23 15.34
C ALA A 136 5.02 -28.27 16.72
N ARG A 137 6.34 -28.04 16.76
CA ARG A 137 7.12 -27.89 17.99
C ARG A 137 6.89 -26.54 18.69
N ASP A 138 6.63 -25.51 17.91
CA ASP A 138 6.41 -24.14 18.39
C ASP A 138 5.49 -23.39 17.42
N ALA A 139 4.77 -22.37 17.90
CA ALA A 139 3.88 -21.53 17.11
C ALA A 139 3.95 -20.08 17.63
N LYS A 140 4.26 -19.12 16.77
CA LYS A 140 4.32 -17.70 17.17
C LYS A 140 4.18 -16.73 16.01
N TYR A 141 3.90 -15.48 16.36
CA TYR A 141 3.81 -14.38 15.43
C TYR A 141 5.21 -13.82 15.14
N PHE A 142 5.48 -13.57 13.85
CA PHE A 142 6.69 -12.91 13.39
C PHE A 142 6.35 -11.63 12.63
N PRO A 143 7.11 -10.53 12.82
CA PRO A 143 6.95 -9.31 12.04
C PRO A 143 7.04 -9.60 10.55
N ILE A 144 6.10 -9.08 9.75
CA ILE A 144 6.11 -9.30 8.30
C ILE A 144 7.38 -8.74 7.63
N SER A 145 8.02 -7.74 8.25
CA SER A 145 9.28 -7.13 7.82
C SER A 145 10.49 -8.05 8.06
N ASP A 146 10.42 -8.93 9.05
CA ASP A 146 11.55 -9.75 9.51
C ASP A 146 11.07 -11.20 9.72
N LEU A 147 10.93 -11.91 8.61
CA LEU A 147 10.48 -13.30 8.60
C LEU A 147 11.67 -14.25 8.46
N PRO A 148 11.68 -15.39 9.17
CA PRO A 148 12.64 -16.44 8.93
C PRO A 148 12.52 -16.98 7.49
N LYS A 149 13.57 -17.66 7.02
CA LYS A 149 13.57 -18.29 5.69
C LYS A 149 12.53 -19.41 5.66
N LEU A 150 11.45 -19.20 4.92
CA LEU A 150 10.39 -20.20 4.77
C LEU A 150 10.84 -21.32 3.80
N PRO A 151 10.78 -22.61 4.17
CA PRO A 151 11.28 -23.72 3.35
C PRO A 151 10.47 -23.90 2.08
N PHE A 152 9.14 -23.83 2.18
CA PHE A 152 8.24 -24.10 1.06
C PHE A 152 8.12 -22.90 0.12
N HIS A 153 8.25 -23.18 -1.18
CA HIS A 153 8.09 -22.18 -2.23
C HIS A 153 6.68 -21.55 -2.25
N ALA A 154 5.65 -22.35 -1.99
CA ALA A 154 4.27 -21.92 -1.87
C ALA A 154 4.13 -20.82 -0.80
N ASN A 155 4.67 -21.06 0.39
CA ASN A 155 4.65 -20.11 1.50
C ASN A 155 5.33 -18.79 1.15
N ARG A 156 6.51 -18.84 0.51
CA ARG A 156 7.20 -17.61 0.06
C ARG A 156 6.36 -16.81 -0.94
N ARG A 157 5.73 -17.47 -1.91
CA ARG A 157 4.84 -16.79 -2.88
C ARG A 157 3.62 -16.20 -2.20
N ALA A 158 2.95 -16.96 -1.35
CA ALA A 158 1.78 -16.52 -0.61
C ALA A 158 2.10 -15.28 0.25
N VAL A 159 3.18 -15.32 1.03
CA VAL A 159 3.62 -14.16 1.85
C VAL A 159 3.95 -12.95 0.97
N LYS A 160 4.60 -13.15 -0.19
CA LYS A 160 4.86 -12.06 -1.13
C LYS A 160 3.57 -11.43 -1.67
N ARG A 161 2.56 -12.25 -2.00
CA ARG A 161 1.23 -11.77 -2.40
C ARG A 161 0.51 -11.07 -1.25
N PHE A 162 0.58 -11.61 -0.04
CA PHE A 162 0.00 -11.00 1.15
C PHE A 162 0.56 -9.60 1.40
N LYS A 163 1.90 -9.45 1.36
CA LYS A 163 2.58 -8.15 1.44
C LYS A 163 2.08 -7.20 0.36
N LYS A 164 1.99 -7.66 -0.90
CA LYS A 164 1.51 -6.84 -2.02
C LYS A 164 0.06 -6.37 -1.82
N ASN A 165 -0.82 -7.26 -1.35
CA ASN A 165 -2.23 -6.96 -1.17
C ASN A 165 -2.49 -5.98 -0.01
N HIS A 166 -1.62 -5.95 1.00
CA HIS A 166 -1.74 -5.05 2.16
C HIS A 166 -0.86 -3.81 2.08
N ARG A 167 0.06 -3.75 1.11
CA ARG A 167 1.01 -2.66 0.93
C ARG A 167 0.32 -1.30 0.99
N ASP A 168 -0.70 -1.11 0.17
CA ASP A 168 -1.39 0.17 0.04
C ASP A 168 -2.06 0.56 1.37
N LEU A 169 -2.77 -0.36 2.02
CA LEU A 169 -3.45 -0.10 3.30
C LEU A 169 -2.47 0.25 4.42
N TRP A 170 -1.42 -0.55 4.60
CA TRP A 170 -0.40 -0.30 5.62
C TRP A 170 0.30 1.03 5.42
N HIS A 171 0.60 1.38 4.18
CA HIS A 171 1.19 2.68 3.92
C HIS A 171 0.23 3.85 4.22
N MET A 172 -1.06 3.72 3.93
CA MET A 172 -2.05 4.74 4.31
C MET A 172 -2.04 4.95 5.84
N GLU A 173 -2.14 3.86 6.61
CA GLU A 173 -2.11 3.91 8.07
C GLU A 173 -0.83 4.59 8.60
N ASP A 174 0.32 4.30 7.99
CA ASP A 174 1.59 4.88 8.40
C ASP A 174 1.65 6.38 8.09
N SER A 175 1.14 6.81 6.93
CA SER A 175 1.07 8.24 6.58
C SER A 175 0.24 9.03 7.60
N PHE A 176 -0.95 8.54 7.96
CA PHE A 176 -1.84 9.20 8.93
C PHE A 176 -1.30 9.22 10.36
N LYS A 177 -0.64 8.15 10.82
CA LYS A 177 -0.01 8.16 12.15
C LYS A 177 1.09 9.22 12.26
N ASN A 178 1.85 9.41 11.19
CA ASN A 178 2.93 10.40 11.15
C ASN A 178 2.44 11.84 10.95
N LEU A 179 1.23 12.04 10.40
CA LEU A 179 0.59 13.35 10.30
C LEU A 179 0.30 13.99 11.68
N SER A 180 0.05 13.17 12.72
CA SER A 180 -0.25 13.65 14.08
C SER A 180 0.99 13.79 14.97
N SER A 181 2.14 13.24 14.60
CA SER A 181 3.37 13.33 15.40
C SER A 181 4.12 14.63 15.13
N LYS A 182 4.48 15.38 16.18
CA LYS A 182 5.34 16.58 16.11
C LYS A 182 6.76 16.30 15.59
N GLN A 183 7.14 15.04 15.41
CA GLN A 183 8.42 14.62 14.86
C GLN A 183 8.30 14.56 13.33
N GLY A 184 9.28 15.18 12.65
CA GLY A 184 9.30 15.33 11.21
C GLY A 184 9.09 14.02 10.45
N LYS A 185 8.50 14.14 9.25
CA LYS A 185 8.15 13.04 8.34
C LYS A 185 9.25 11.97 8.30
N PRO A 186 8.95 10.68 8.56
CA PRO A 186 9.81 9.63 8.02
C PRO A 186 9.77 9.71 6.50
N LYS A 187 10.90 9.39 5.86
CA LYS A 187 11.06 9.33 4.41
C LYS A 187 10.18 8.19 3.89
N LEU A 188 8.92 8.50 3.61
CA LEU A 188 7.95 7.55 3.07
C LEU A 188 8.22 7.38 1.58
N ASP A 189 8.53 6.14 1.16
CA ASP A 189 8.55 5.75 -0.25
C ASP A 189 7.10 5.60 -0.79
N LEU A 190 6.36 6.71 -0.84
CA LEU A 190 5.04 6.80 -1.46
C LEU A 190 4.77 8.16 -2.15
N PRO A 191 3.79 8.21 -3.09
CA PRO A 191 3.74 9.12 -4.23
C PRO A 191 3.16 10.51 -4.00
N THR A 192 3.03 11.05 -2.78
CA THR A 192 2.63 12.48 -2.63
C THR A 192 3.68 13.38 -3.29
N ASP A 193 4.95 12.99 -3.22
CA ASP A 193 6.04 13.59 -3.99
C ASP A 193 5.80 13.58 -5.49
N SER A 194 5.10 12.57 -6.02
CA SER A 194 4.72 12.56 -7.44
C SER A 194 3.69 13.62 -7.77
N LEU A 195 2.77 13.93 -6.85
CA LEU A 195 1.81 15.03 -6.99
C LEU A 195 2.52 16.39 -6.89
N TYR A 196 3.48 16.55 -5.99
CA TYR A 196 4.31 17.75 -5.93
C TYR A 196 5.16 17.94 -7.20
N LYS A 197 5.73 16.85 -7.74
CA LYS A 197 6.47 16.88 -9.02
C LYS A 197 5.59 17.30 -10.20
N ILE A 198 4.30 16.95 -10.20
CA ILE A 198 3.36 17.45 -11.22
C ILE A 198 3.26 18.98 -11.16
N ILE A 199 3.23 19.57 -9.96
CA ILE A 199 3.17 21.02 -9.78
C ILE A 199 4.43 21.69 -10.32
N SER A 200 5.62 21.21 -9.94
CA SER A 200 6.88 21.79 -10.43
C SER A 200 7.02 21.63 -11.95
N LYS A 201 6.65 20.47 -12.50
CA LYS A 201 6.70 20.22 -13.96
C LYS A 201 5.79 21.16 -14.74
N ASP A 202 4.57 21.39 -14.25
CA ASP A 202 3.57 22.19 -14.94
C ASP A 202 3.48 23.62 -14.36
N SER A 203 4.54 24.07 -13.69
CA SER A 203 4.57 25.35 -12.96
C SER A 203 4.25 26.55 -13.84
N GLN A 204 4.74 26.55 -15.08
CA GLN A 204 4.42 27.57 -16.09
C GLN A 204 2.91 27.66 -16.34
N LEU A 205 2.27 26.54 -16.68
CA LEU A 205 0.83 26.49 -16.98
C LEU A 205 -0.02 26.89 -15.76
N ILE A 206 0.35 26.44 -14.56
CA ILE A 206 -0.34 26.82 -13.32
C ILE A 206 -0.22 28.35 -13.10
N THR A 207 0.96 28.91 -13.36
CA THR A 207 1.22 30.34 -13.21
C THR A 207 0.44 31.16 -14.23
N GLU A 208 0.43 30.77 -15.51
CA GLU A 208 -0.34 31.45 -16.57
C GLU A 208 -1.83 31.52 -16.23
N ASN A 209 -2.40 30.39 -15.79
CA ASN A 209 -3.80 30.32 -15.37
C ASN A 209 -4.06 31.21 -14.15
N TRP A 210 -3.16 31.21 -13.17
CA TRP A 210 -3.26 32.07 -11.99
C TRP A 210 -3.19 33.56 -12.34
N VAL A 211 -2.27 33.98 -13.22
CA VAL A 211 -2.15 35.39 -13.65
C VAL A 211 -3.41 35.84 -14.40
N SER A 212 -4.00 34.95 -15.22
CA SER A 212 -5.26 35.24 -15.90
C SER A 212 -6.41 35.50 -14.91
N GLU A 213 -6.53 34.66 -13.87
CA GLU A 213 -7.58 34.79 -12.85
C GLU A 213 -7.31 35.99 -11.92
N VAL A 214 -6.11 36.14 -11.36
CA VAL A 214 -5.81 37.19 -10.37
C VAL A 214 -5.99 38.61 -10.92
N CYS A 215 -5.74 38.83 -12.21
CA CYS A 215 -5.90 40.14 -12.84
C CYS A 215 -7.37 40.51 -13.08
N SER A 216 -8.25 39.53 -13.19
CA SER A 216 -9.68 39.72 -13.48
C SER A 216 -10.60 39.49 -12.27
N HIS A 217 -10.07 38.93 -11.18
CA HIS A 217 -10.86 38.56 -10.01
C HIS A 217 -11.25 39.76 -9.14
N LYS A 218 -12.51 39.78 -8.69
CA LYS A 218 -13.16 40.90 -7.99
C LYS A 218 -12.50 41.26 -6.66
N SER A 219 -11.90 40.27 -6.01
CA SER A 219 -11.23 40.40 -4.70
C SER A 219 -9.73 40.71 -4.80
N THR A 220 -9.18 40.90 -6.01
CA THR A 220 -7.76 41.21 -6.26
C THR A 220 -7.60 42.40 -7.21
N THR A 221 -8.46 43.41 -7.06
CA THR A 221 -8.58 44.56 -7.99
C THR A 221 -7.27 45.27 -8.30
N LYS A 222 -6.37 45.44 -7.31
CA LYS A 222 -5.09 46.10 -7.51
C LYS A 222 -4.12 45.25 -8.32
N TYR A 223 -4.22 43.92 -8.26
CA TYR A 223 -3.41 43.04 -9.10
C TYR A 223 -3.73 43.22 -10.59
N GLY A 224 -4.97 43.53 -10.95
CA GLY A 224 -5.34 43.85 -12.35
C GLY A 224 -4.64 45.10 -12.92
N LYS A 225 -4.07 45.96 -12.08
CA LYS A 225 -3.37 47.18 -12.49
C LYS A 225 -1.85 47.01 -12.61
N TYR A 226 -1.31 45.84 -12.28
CA TYR A 226 0.13 45.55 -12.36
C TYR A 226 0.51 44.89 -13.69
N SER A 227 1.78 45.03 -14.09
CA SER A 227 2.31 44.29 -15.24
C SER A 227 2.15 42.78 -15.05
N ARG A 228 1.60 42.12 -16.07
CA ARG A 228 1.40 40.67 -16.09
C ARG A 228 2.73 39.92 -15.96
N ASP A 229 3.82 40.46 -16.51
CA ASP A 229 5.15 39.85 -16.46
C ASP A 229 5.69 39.82 -15.03
N ILE A 230 5.54 40.94 -14.31
CA ILE A 230 5.94 41.04 -12.89
C ILE A 230 5.13 40.07 -12.03
N LEU A 231 3.81 39.96 -12.28
CA LEU A 231 2.95 39.03 -11.56
C LEU A 231 3.30 37.57 -11.87
N TYR A 232 3.61 37.28 -13.14
CA TYR A 232 4.04 35.97 -13.58
C TYR A 232 5.34 35.56 -12.89
N GLU A 233 6.39 36.39 -12.92
CA GLU A 233 7.67 36.08 -12.27
C GLU A 233 7.51 35.77 -10.78
N ARG A 234 6.70 36.58 -10.07
CA ARG A 234 6.43 36.41 -8.64
C ARG A 234 5.71 35.10 -8.34
N ALA A 235 4.65 34.79 -9.09
CA ALA A 235 3.90 33.56 -8.88
C ALA A 235 4.69 32.32 -9.33
N TYR A 236 5.43 32.42 -10.43
CA TYR A 236 6.31 31.37 -10.92
C TYR A 236 7.39 31.00 -9.90
N GLN A 237 7.99 31.98 -9.24
CA GLN A 237 8.98 31.74 -8.18
C GLN A 237 8.41 30.86 -7.04
N VAL A 238 7.16 31.11 -6.63
CA VAL A 238 6.48 30.33 -5.60
C VAL A 238 6.11 28.93 -6.12
N ILE A 239 5.50 28.85 -7.31
CA ILE A 239 4.94 27.60 -7.83
C ILE A 239 6.05 26.62 -8.25
N SER A 240 7.14 27.11 -8.86
CA SER A 240 8.29 26.29 -9.28
C SER A 240 8.99 25.60 -8.11
N GLN A 241 9.15 26.31 -6.99
CA GLN A 241 9.80 25.83 -5.77
C GLN A 241 8.84 25.10 -4.81
N PHE A 242 7.54 25.05 -5.14
CA PHE A 242 6.52 24.51 -4.25
C PHE A 242 6.81 23.07 -3.81
N SER A 243 7.29 22.22 -4.73
CA SER A 243 7.67 20.85 -4.42
C SER A 243 8.78 20.78 -3.35
N ASP A 244 9.78 21.64 -3.45
CA ASP A 244 10.92 21.68 -2.52
C ASP A 244 10.45 22.17 -1.14
N TRP A 245 9.58 23.17 -1.10
CA TRP A 245 8.99 23.69 0.14
C TRP A 245 8.10 22.66 0.86
N MET A 246 7.38 21.83 0.10
CA MET A 246 6.52 20.78 0.66
C MET A 246 7.31 19.58 1.19
N THR A 247 8.47 19.30 0.61
CA THR A 247 9.39 18.22 1.02
C THR A 247 10.39 18.64 2.09
N THR A 248 10.59 19.95 2.31
CA THR A 248 11.45 20.49 3.38
C THR A 248 10.97 20.01 4.76
N PRO A 249 11.86 19.49 5.63
CA PRO A 249 11.51 19.08 7.00
C PRO A 249 10.95 20.25 7.83
N MET A 250 9.99 19.97 8.72
CA MET A 250 9.27 21.01 9.49
C MET A 250 10.23 21.97 10.25
N GLY A 251 11.30 21.44 10.85
CA GLY A 251 12.30 22.24 11.57
C GLY A 251 13.18 23.15 10.70
N GLN A 252 13.14 23.01 9.38
CA GLN A 252 13.96 23.77 8.42
C GLN A 252 13.14 24.74 7.57
N LYS A 253 11.82 24.86 7.81
CA LYS A 253 10.93 25.74 7.03
C LYS A 253 11.04 27.23 7.37
N LYS A 254 11.93 27.64 8.28
CA LYS A 254 12.06 29.04 8.71
C LYS A 254 12.23 30.00 7.53
N HIS A 255 13.10 29.66 6.58
CA HIS A 255 13.36 30.49 5.40
C HIS A 255 12.11 30.70 4.51
N ILE A 256 11.20 29.74 4.46
CA ILE A 256 9.94 29.83 3.71
C ILE A 256 9.01 30.84 4.39
N TRP A 257 8.95 30.81 5.71
CA TRP A 257 8.14 31.72 6.51
C TRP A 257 8.70 33.14 6.48
N ASP A 258 10.02 33.29 6.55
CA ASP A 258 10.70 34.59 6.38
C ASP A 258 10.40 35.18 4.99
N TYR A 259 10.34 34.35 3.94
CA TYR A 259 9.92 34.79 2.60
C TYR A 259 8.49 35.35 2.61
N TYR A 260 7.52 34.63 3.18
CA TYR A 260 6.13 35.10 3.23
C TYR A 260 5.96 36.35 4.11
N THR A 261 6.73 36.49 5.18
CA THR A 261 6.77 37.74 5.96
C THR A 261 7.27 38.91 5.12
N LYS A 262 8.35 38.75 4.34
CA LYS A 262 8.82 39.79 3.41
C LYS A 262 7.80 40.12 2.33
N VAL A 263 7.07 39.13 1.80
CA VAL A 263 5.98 39.36 0.85
C VAL A 263 4.91 40.25 1.47
N GLY A 264 4.51 40.01 2.72
CA GLY A 264 3.57 40.86 3.45
C GLY A 264 4.02 42.32 3.53
N GLN A 265 5.28 42.55 3.94
CA GLN A 265 5.88 43.88 4.05
C GLN A 265 5.89 44.62 2.69
N GLN A 266 6.37 43.96 1.64
CA GLN A 266 6.43 44.54 0.30
C GLN A 266 5.05 44.88 -0.26
N ARG A 267 4.03 44.06 0.03
CA ARG A 267 2.66 44.33 -0.42
C ARG A 267 2.06 45.53 0.29
N TYR A 268 2.37 45.71 1.57
CA TYR A 268 2.00 46.91 2.32
C TYR A 268 2.66 48.15 1.72
N GLU A 269 3.98 48.14 1.49
CA GLU A 269 4.73 49.26 0.88
C GLU A 269 4.20 49.63 -0.52
N GLN A 270 3.75 48.63 -1.27
CA GLN A 270 3.12 48.81 -2.58
C GLN A 270 1.65 49.26 -2.49
N GLY A 271 1.11 49.42 -1.29
CA GLY A 271 -0.24 49.88 -0.97
C GLY A 271 -1.36 48.89 -1.29
N PHE A 272 -1.09 47.58 -1.32
CA PHE A 272 -2.15 46.58 -1.46
C PHE A 272 -3.03 46.52 -0.22
N LYS A 273 -4.31 46.16 -0.37
CA LYS A 273 -5.13 45.80 0.80
C LYS A 273 -4.77 44.38 1.23
N LEU A 274 -4.70 44.13 2.55
CA LEU A 274 -4.44 42.78 3.08
C LEU A 274 -5.42 41.74 2.52
N SER A 275 -6.71 42.09 2.39
CA SER A 275 -7.72 41.22 1.81
C SER A 275 -7.42 40.80 0.37
N GLU A 276 -6.82 41.67 -0.44
CA GLU A 276 -6.40 41.33 -1.80
C GLU A 276 -5.21 40.36 -1.79
N VAL A 277 -4.26 40.55 -0.88
CA VAL A 277 -3.09 39.66 -0.74
C VAL A 277 -3.52 38.26 -0.31
N LEU A 278 -4.40 38.15 0.70
CA LEU A 278 -4.95 36.88 1.17
C LEU A 278 -5.81 36.20 0.09
N SER A 279 -6.55 36.98 -0.69
CA SER A 279 -7.28 36.44 -1.84
C SER A 279 -6.35 35.89 -2.91
N ALA A 280 -5.24 36.57 -3.21
CA ALA A 280 -4.24 36.11 -4.19
C ALA A 280 -3.59 34.78 -3.76
N LEU A 281 -3.29 34.63 -2.46
CA LEU A 281 -2.81 33.35 -1.88
C LEU A 281 -3.87 32.25 -1.98
N SER A 282 -5.13 32.57 -1.69
CA SER A 282 -6.24 31.61 -1.82
C SER A 282 -6.43 31.13 -3.25
N LEU A 283 -6.29 32.02 -4.24
CA LEU A 283 -6.27 31.67 -5.66
C LEU A 283 -5.06 30.80 -6.03
N THR A 284 -3.88 31.09 -5.47
CA THR A 284 -2.69 30.25 -5.69
C THR A 284 -2.96 28.81 -5.25
N ARG A 285 -3.51 28.63 -4.04
CA ARG A 285 -3.93 27.31 -3.53
C ARG A 285 -4.96 26.64 -4.45
N LYS A 286 -5.98 27.39 -4.90
CA LYS A 286 -7.02 26.90 -5.82
C LYS A 286 -6.41 26.35 -7.11
N HIS A 287 -5.52 27.09 -7.76
CA HIS A 287 -4.91 26.66 -9.03
C HIS A 287 -4.02 25.43 -8.87
N ILE A 288 -3.24 25.36 -7.78
CA ILE A 288 -2.45 24.17 -7.44
C ILE A 288 -3.36 22.94 -7.30
N PHE A 289 -4.47 23.05 -6.57
CA PHE A 289 -5.41 21.94 -6.38
C PHE A 289 -6.14 21.55 -7.66
N ALA A 290 -6.75 22.52 -8.35
CA ALA A 290 -7.50 22.28 -9.58
C ALA A 290 -6.64 21.57 -10.62
N HIS A 291 -5.36 21.99 -10.75
CA HIS A 291 -4.43 21.39 -11.70
C HIS A 291 -4.09 19.93 -11.37
N VAL A 292 -3.80 19.63 -10.10
CA VAL A 292 -3.51 18.25 -9.68
C VAL A 292 -4.73 17.36 -9.85
N LEU A 293 -5.93 17.82 -9.47
CA LEU A 293 -7.18 17.05 -9.58
C LEU A 293 -7.59 16.82 -11.05
N ALA A 294 -7.26 17.72 -11.97
CA ALA A 294 -7.57 17.57 -13.39
C ALA A 294 -6.75 16.45 -14.08
N LYS A 295 -5.67 15.95 -13.47
CA LYS A 295 -4.85 14.90 -14.07
C LYS A 295 -5.56 13.54 -14.02
N ARG A 296 -5.94 13.02 -15.19
CA ARG A 296 -6.62 11.71 -15.36
C ARG A 296 -5.96 10.52 -14.63
N ASN A 297 -4.65 10.55 -14.40
CA ASN A 297 -3.94 9.47 -13.72
C ASN A 297 -4.17 9.46 -12.19
N VAL A 298 -4.61 10.57 -11.61
CA VAL A 298 -4.87 10.70 -10.16
C VAL A 298 -6.10 9.90 -9.73
N TRP A 299 -7.02 9.58 -10.63
CA TRP A 299 -8.27 8.87 -10.29
C TRP A 299 -8.27 7.38 -10.64
N LYS A 300 -7.16 6.84 -11.17
CA LYS A 300 -7.11 5.46 -11.70
C LYS A 300 -7.03 4.36 -10.64
N LYS A 301 -6.69 4.67 -9.39
CA LYS A 301 -6.54 3.68 -8.31
C LYS A 301 -7.19 4.19 -7.02
N SER A 302 -7.79 3.30 -6.23
CA SER A 302 -8.39 3.63 -4.93
C SER A 302 -7.38 4.26 -3.95
N ILE A 303 -6.11 3.85 -3.97
CA ILE A 303 -5.02 4.48 -3.20
C ILE A 303 -4.78 5.95 -3.55
N ALA A 304 -5.11 6.36 -4.78
CA ALA A 304 -4.84 7.72 -5.23
C ALA A 304 -5.81 8.74 -4.60
N MET A 305 -6.98 8.31 -4.14
CA MET A 305 -7.88 9.16 -3.34
C MET A 305 -7.24 9.56 -2.01
N TYR A 306 -6.58 8.62 -1.33
CA TYR A 306 -5.90 8.91 -0.07
C TYR A 306 -4.70 9.84 -0.28
N GLN A 307 -3.96 9.66 -1.38
CA GLN A 307 -2.88 10.57 -1.75
C GLN A 307 -3.38 12.00 -1.97
N VAL A 308 -4.55 12.15 -2.61
CA VAL A 308 -5.21 13.45 -2.77
C VAL A 308 -5.62 14.04 -1.42
N LEU A 309 -6.18 13.24 -0.50
CA LEU A 309 -6.55 13.71 0.83
C LEU A 309 -5.34 14.19 1.64
N GLU A 310 -4.25 13.42 1.65
CA GLU A 310 -3.00 13.82 2.30
C GLU A 310 -2.43 15.10 1.66
N PHE A 311 -2.38 15.14 0.33
CA PHE A 311 -1.93 16.30 -0.43
C PHE A 311 -2.76 17.55 -0.08
N MET A 312 -4.09 17.44 -0.06
CA MET A 312 -5.00 18.53 0.30
C MET A 312 -4.73 19.03 1.71
N TRP A 313 -4.58 18.13 2.68
CA TRP A 313 -4.27 18.50 4.06
C TRP A 313 -2.94 19.27 4.15
N GLN A 314 -1.89 18.76 3.50
CA GLN A 314 -0.54 19.35 3.54
C GLN A 314 -0.52 20.74 2.91
N VAL A 315 -1.16 20.89 1.75
CA VAL A 315 -1.24 22.18 1.05
C VAL A 315 -2.11 23.16 1.82
N ASN A 316 -3.23 22.73 2.42
CA ASN A 316 -4.04 23.59 3.27
C ASN A 316 -3.23 24.13 4.45
N TYR A 317 -2.56 23.24 5.19
CA TYR A 317 -1.72 23.62 6.32
C TYR A 317 -0.60 24.60 5.90
N PHE A 318 0.03 24.37 4.75
CA PHE A 318 1.03 25.26 4.19
C PHE A 318 0.48 26.67 3.94
N PHE A 319 -0.66 26.77 3.26
CA PHE A 319 -1.27 28.06 2.93
C PHE A 319 -1.85 28.77 4.16
N ASP A 320 -2.32 28.04 5.17
CA ASP A 320 -2.75 28.63 6.44
C ASP A 320 -1.56 29.30 7.17
N LYS A 321 -0.38 28.65 7.16
CA LYS A 321 0.87 29.25 7.65
C LYS A 321 1.33 30.42 6.80
N ALA A 322 1.29 30.29 5.47
CA ALA A 322 1.64 31.38 4.56
C ALA A 322 0.77 32.63 4.79
N ASN A 323 -0.55 32.45 4.95
CA ASN A 323 -1.48 33.52 5.31
C ASN A 323 -1.09 34.19 6.62
N TYR A 324 -0.80 33.42 7.67
CA TYR A 324 -0.35 33.97 8.95
C TYR A 324 0.92 34.84 8.81
N TYR A 325 1.97 34.32 8.17
CA TYR A 325 3.24 35.04 8.05
C TYR A 325 3.16 36.26 7.12
N VAL A 326 2.33 36.22 6.08
CA VAL A 326 2.04 37.38 5.22
C VAL A 326 1.30 38.45 6.01
N THR A 327 0.25 38.09 6.77
CA THR A 327 -0.46 39.05 7.63
C THR A 327 0.48 39.66 8.66
N TYR A 328 1.29 38.84 9.33
CA TYR A 328 2.29 39.30 10.30
C TYR A 328 3.27 40.31 9.69
N GLY A 329 3.78 40.03 8.49
CA GLY A 329 4.66 40.97 7.78
C GLY A 329 3.96 42.28 7.40
N PHE A 330 2.73 42.18 6.92
CA PHE A 330 1.92 43.33 6.50
C PHE A 330 1.57 44.26 7.67
N GLU A 331 1.19 43.69 8.83
CA GLU A 331 0.85 44.44 10.05
C GLU A 331 2.07 45.12 10.68
N ASN A 332 3.22 44.44 10.74
CA ASN A 332 4.43 45.02 11.33
C ASN A 332 4.96 46.23 10.55
N SER A 333 4.77 46.26 9.23
CA SER A 333 5.06 47.45 8.42
C SER A 333 4.10 48.60 8.71
N THR A 334 2.86 48.30 9.09
CA THR A 334 1.87 49.32 9.51
C THR A 334 2.30 49.98 10.82
N ASN A 335 2.71 49.19 11.82
CA ASN A 335 3.11 49.69 13.14
C ASN A 335 4.43 50.48 13.12
N SER A 336 5.27 50.26 12.12
CA SER A 336 6.56 50.97 11.98
C SER A 336 6.43 52.38 11.41
N LEU A 337 5.29 52.73 10.81
CA LEU A 337 5.00 54.07 10.28
C LEU A 337 4.18 54.95 11.24
N VAL A 338 3.67 54.37 12.33
CA VAL A 338 2.86 55.06 13.36
C VAL A 338 3.73 55.50 14.56
N LYS A 339 5.01 55.11 14.58
CA LYS A 339 6.06 55.67 15.46
C LYS A 339 6.89 56.66 14.67
#